data_AF-A0A553QFP4-F1
#
_entry.id   AF-A0A553QFP4-F1
#
_cell.length_a   1.000
_cell.length_b   1.000
_cell.length_c   1.000
_cell.angle_alpha   90.00
_cell.angle_beta   90.00
_cell.angle_gamma   90.00
#
_symmetry.space_group_name_H-M   'P 1'
#
loop_
_entity.id
_entity.type
_entity.pdbx_description
1 polymer ?
#
loop_
_entity_poly.entity_id
_entity_poly.type
_entity_poly.pdbx_seq_one_letter_code
_entity_poly.pdbx_strand_id
1 'polypeptide(L)'
;MSFYHIQHVSEAPLSFNRGRGNMTNQSLHLNIEKWIADNEKSFLPPVCNKLMFFHQLNVMYVGGPNVRKDYHIEEGEELFYQVRGDMVLKVIENGKHKDVHIRQGEMFLLPARIPHSPQRQANTVGLVIERRRLHSETDGLRYFVQDSTDVLFERWFYCENLGTQLVPIINEFMASKENETGKPDPAKPIQPAPFPMNTMIVMTPFCFRDWVEKQKSTLASGKMVDMFGAQFETEEGTSSIIMNAKEFSLAAGDCLLIFGETKYQWNRSQDCVALYVAQDPDRKRPW
;
A
#
# COMPACT_ATOMS: atom_id res chain seq x y z
N MET A 1 12.01 -14.78 18.62
CA MET A 1 11.46 -15.17 17.31
C MET A 1 11.75 -14.04 16.35
N SER A 2 12.64 -14.22 15.40
CA SER A 2 13.03 -13.16 14.47
C SER A 2 11.91 -12.96 13.43
N PHE A 3 11.29 -11.79 13.41
CA PHE A 3 10.40 -11.39 12.34
C PHE A 3 11.23 -11.09 11.09
N TYR A 4 10.80 -11.56 9.92
CA TYR A 4 11.39 -11.16 8.65
C TYR A 4 10.86 -9.76 8.35
N HIS A 5 11.75 -8.77 8.29
CA HIS A 5 11.37 -7.37 8.19
C HIS A 5 11.57 -6.85 6.77
N ILE A 6 10.73 -5.89 6.40
CA ILE A 6 10.81 -5.18 5.13
C ILE A 6 11.94 -4.18 5.24
N GLN A 7 13.11 -4.60 4.77
CA GLN A 7 14.34 -3.86 5.03
C GLN A 7 14.57 -2.69 4.08
N HIS A 8 13.81 -2.60 2.99
CA HIS A 8 14.11 -1.66 1.93
C HIS A 8 12.88 -1.26 1.10
N VAL A 9 12.81 0.03 0.79
CA VAL A 9 11.85 0.59 -0.14
C VAL A 9 12.64 1.54 -1.05
N SER A 10 12.64 1.29 -2.36
CA SER A 10 13.33 2.13 -3.34
C SER A 10 12.32 2.77 -4.26
N GLU A 11 12.42 4.07 -4.40
CA GLU A 11 11.63 4.78 -5.40
C GLU A 11 12.17 4.48 -6.81
N ALA A 12 11.28 4.48 -7.79
CA ALA A 12 11.69 4.54 -9.19
C ALA A 12 12.05 5.99 -9.55
N PRO A 13 13.05 6.23 -10.43
CA PRO A 13 13.33 7.57 -10.93
C PRO A 13 12.15 8.09 -11.75
N LEU A 14 11.35 8.99 -11.17
CA LEU A 14 10.34 9.71 -11.95
C LEU A 14 11.04 10.64 -12.94
N SER A 15 10.67 10.55 -14.21
CA SER A 15 11.16 11.41 -15.29
C SER A 15 10.56 12.83 -15.23
N PHE A 16 10.58 13.50 -14.05
CA PHE A 16 10.13 14.88 -13.92
C PHE A 16 11.06 15.75 -13.06
N ASN A 17 11.77 16.63 -13.76
CA ASN A 17 12.50 17.76 -13.20
C ASN A 17 11.52 18.80 -12.62
N ARG A 18 11.54 19.01 -11.30
CA ARG A 18 11.72 20.33 -10.63
C ARG A 18 11.30 20.31 -9.15
N GLY A 19 12.21 20.82 -8.32
CA GLY A 19 11.90 21.43 -7.02
C GLY A 19 12.63 20.79 -5.86
N ARG A 20 13.81 21.33 -5.51
CA ARG A 20 14.41 21.14 -4.17
C ARG A 20 13.49 21.82 -3.14
N GLY A 21 12.43 21.14 -2.72
CA GLY A 21 11.69 21.47 -1.51
C GLY A 21 12.54 21.14 -0.28
N ASN A 22 12.53 22.01 0.72
CA ASN A 22 13.32 21.88 1.94
C ASN A 22 13.25 20.45 2.53
N MET A 23 14.40 19.78 2.57
CA MET A 23 14.56 18.49 3.24
C MET A 23 14.22 18.65 4.73
N THR A 24 13.08 18.13 5.17
CA THR A 24 12.83 17.89 6.58
C THR A 24 13.83 16.86 7.07
N ASN A 25 14.40 17.11 8.25
CA ASN A 25 15.50 16.37 8.87
C ASN A 25 15.07 14.97 9.39
N GLN A 26 14.38 14.19 8.56
CA GLN A 26 13.82 12.89 8.90
C GLN A 26 14.83 11.79 8.54
N SER A 27 15.14 10.91 9.49
CA SER A 27 16.03 9.77 9.22
C SER A 27 15.36 8.83 8.22
N LEU A 28 16.03 8.59 7.09
CA LEU A 28 15.59 7.62 6.09
C LEU A 28 15.91 6.18 6.49
N HIS A 29 16.72 6.00 7.54
CA HIS A 29 17.06 4.72 8.17
C HIS A 29 16.34 4.63 9.52
N LEU A 30 15.43 3.67 9.65
CA LEU A 30 14.57 3.51 10.82
C LEU A 30 14.48 2.04 11.21
N ASN A 31 14.45 1.74 12.51
CA ASN A 31 14.03 0.41 12.96
C ASN A 31 12.49 0.35 13.04
N ILE A 32 11.87 -0.56 12.29
CA ILE A 32 10.41 -0.67 12.14
C ILE A 32 9.74 -0.97 13.47
N GLU A 33 10.22 -1.96 14.23
CA GLU A 33 9.60 -2.34 15.52
C GLU A 33 9.62 -1.16 16.48
N LYS A 34 10.78 -0.49 16.58
CA LYS A 34 10.92 0.72 17.39
C LYS A 34 10.01 1.85 16.89
N TRP A 35 9.95 2.09 15.59
CA TRP A 35 9.12 3.15 15.03
C TRP A 35 7.62 2.89 15.28
N ILE A 36 7.16 1.65 15.14
CA ILE A 36 5.78 1.25 15.49
C ILE A 36 5.54 1.52 16.98
N ALA A 37 6.42 1.03 17.87
CA ALA A 37 6.28 1.22 19.31
C ALA A 37 6.23 2.70 19.70
N ASP A 38 7.09 3.53 19.11
CA ASP A 38 7.13 4.98 19.35
C ASP A 38 5.86 5.70 18.82
N ASN A 39 5.12 5.08 17.90
CA ASN A 39 3.92 5.64 17.26
C ASN A 39 2.62 4.90 17.58
N GLU A 40 2.61 4.04 18.61
CA GLU A 40 1.48 3.15 18.94
C GLU A 40 0.12 3.88 19.01
N LYS A 41 0.12 5.12 19.54
CA LYS A 41 -1.09 5.95 19.66
C LYS A 41 -1.73 6.31 18.33
N SER A 42 -0.95 6.40 17.24
CA SER A 42 -1.46 6.71 15.91
C SER A 42 -2.24 5.55 15.29
N PHE A 43 -2.06 4.33 15.79
CA PHE A 43 -2.73 3.13 15.30
C PHE A 43 -4.09 2.86 15.97
N LEU A 44 -4.54 3.81 16.80
CA LEU A 44 -5.84 3.78 17.47
C LEU A 44 -6.77 4.86 16.90
N PRO A 45 -8.10 4.70 17.04
CA PRO A 45 -9.05 5.75 16.71
C PRO A 45 -8.75 7.06 17.45
N PRO A 46 -9.01 8.23 16.83
CA PRO A 46 -9.64 8.42 15.52
C PRO A 46 -8.68 8.42 14.33
N VAL A 47 -7.37 8.27 14.55
CA VAL A 47 -6.35 8.43 13.49
C VAL A 47 -6.16 7.13 12.70
N CYS A 48 -5.99 6.01 13.41
CA CYS A 48 -5.81 4.65 12.88
C CYS A 48 -4.68 4.44 11.86
N ASN A 49 -3.91 5.45 11.45
CA ASN A 49 -2.82 5.30 10.50
C ASN A 49 -1.69 6.31 10.74
N LYS A 50 -0.50 6.00 10.23
CA LYS A 50 0.62 6.93 10.19
C LYS A 50 1.54 6.64 9.00
N LEU A 51 1.87 7.69 8.24
CA LEU A 51 2.93 7.66 7.24
C LEU A 51 4.30 7.60 7.93
N MET A 52 5.09 6.57 7.58
CA MET A 52 6.51 6.48 7.87
C MET A 52 7.31 7.28 6.85
N PHE A 53 6.99 7.11 5.57
CA PHE A 53 7.56 7.87 4.45
C PHE A 53 6.44 8.40 3.56
N PHE A 54 6.59 9.64 3.08
CA PHE A 54 5.62 10.32 2.21
C PHE A 54 6.37 11.02 1.07
N HIS A 55 6.79 10.24 0.08
CA HIS A 55 7.59 10.69 -1.05
C HIS A 55 7.03 10.14 -2.37
N GLN A 56 7.84 9.54 -3.26
CA GLN A 56 7.29 8.81 -4.40
C GLN A 56 6.59 7.53 -3.93
N LEU A 57 7.11 6.89 -2.88
CA LEU A 57 6.44 5.83 -2.14
C LEU A 57 5.83 6.40 -0.86
N ASN A 58 4.56 6.04 -0.64
CA ASN A 58 3.84 6.28 0.59
C ASN A 58 3.92 4.98 1.40
N VAL A 59 4.78 4.97 2.40
CA VAL A 59 4.95 3.82 3.31
C VAL A 59 4.21 4.16 4.58
N MET A 60 3.14 3.44 4.88
CA MET A 60 2.28 3.73 6.04
C MET A 60 1.97 2.48 6.85
N TYR A 61 1.78 2.69 8.15
CA TYR A 61 1.26 1.66 9.05
C TYR A 61 -0.13 2.04 9.50
N VAL A 62 -1.03 1.07 9.47
CA VAL A 62 -2.46 1.25 9.73
C VAL A 62 -2.90 0.26 10.81
N GLY A 63 -3.50 0.78 11.87
CA GLY A 63 -4.09 -0.01 12.94
C GLY A 63 -5.62 -0.02 12.94
N GLY A 64 -6.20 -0.31 14.11
CA GLY A 64 -7.63 -0.40 14.30
C GLY A 64 -8.07 -0.34 15.76
N PRO A 65 -9.38 -0.39 16.04
CA PRO A 65 -10.42 -0.80 15.11
C PRO A 65 -10.78 0.28 14.10
N ASN A 66 -10.93 -0.12 12.84
CA ASN A 66 -11.44 0.73 11.77
C ASN A 66 -12.22 -0.13 10.77
N VAL A 67 -13.54 0.07 10.73
CA VAL A 67 -14.46 -0.64 9.84
C VAL A 67 -15.20 0.42 9.04
N ARG A 68 -15.22 0.26 7.73
CA ARG A 68 -15.74 1.28 6.81
C ARG A 68 -16.52 0.63 5.67
N LYS A 69 -17.41 1.40 5.06
CA LYS A 69 -18.31 0.93 3.98
C LYS A 69 -17.90 1.43 2.60
N ASP A 70 -17.08 2.46 2.56
CA ASP A 70 -16.52 2.99 1.33
C ASP A 70 -15.44 2.07 0.77
N TYR A 71 -15.44 2.01 -0.55
CA TYR A 71 -14.46 1.35 -1.38
C TYR A 71 -13.62 2.42 -2.06
N HIS A 72 -12.31 2.36 -1.84
CA HIS A 72 -11.34 3.16 -2.56
C HIS A 72 -10.97 2.44 -3.86
N ILE A 73 -10.71 3.24 -4.89
CA ILE A 73 -10.35 2.80 -6.24
C ILE A 73 -9.20 3.70 -6.68
N GLU A 74 -8.06 3.13 -7.03
CA GLU A 74 -6.94 3.88 -7.55
C GLU A 74 -6.32 3.20 -8.77
N GLU A 75 -5.44 3.91 -9.47
CA GLU A 75 -4.76 3.38 -10.65
C GLU A 75 -3.36 2.81 -10.38
N GLY A 76 -2.84 2.93 -9.15
CA GLY A 76 -1.64 2.24 -8.67
C GLY A 76 -1.97 0.92 -7.99
N GLU A 77 -0.94 0.13 -7.67
CA GLU A 77 -1.06 -1.06 -6.83
C GLU A 77 -0.91 -0.73 -5.34
N GLU A 78 -1.50 -1.55 -4.48
CA GLU A 78 -1.33 -1.46 -3.02
C GLU A 78 -0.79 -2.76 -2.44
N LEU A 79 0.38 -2.70 -1.81
CA LEU A 79 0.99 -3.81 -1.09
C LEU A 79 0.55 -3.79 0.37
N PHE A 80 0.03 -4.92 0.86
CA PHE A 80 -0.38 -5.13 2.23
C PHE A 80 0.49 -6.18 2.92
N TYR A 81 0.92 -5.90 4.15
CA TYR A 81 1.58 -6.88 5.03
C TYR A 81 1.12 -6.72 6.48
N GLN A 82 0.56 -7.78 7.08
CA GLN A 82 0.07 -7.70 8.46
C GLN A 82 1.18 -7.99 9.48
N VAL A 83 1.62 -6.95 10.18
CA VAL A 83 2.63 -7.09 11.25
C VAL A 83 2.03 -7.70 12.52
N ARG A 84 0.85 -7.22 12.91
CA ARG A 84 0.15 -7.63 14.13
C ARG A 84 -1.34 -7.80 13.87
N GLY A 85 -1.86 -8.98 14.24
CA GLY A 85 -3.25 -9.36 14.06
C GLY A 85 -3.70 -9.46 12.60
N ASP A 86 -4.99 -9.75 12.42
CA ASP A 86 -5.57 -10.03 11.10
C ASP A 86 -6.33 -8.81 10.57
N MET A 87 -6.55 -8.77 9.25
CA MET A 87 -7.47 -7.84 8.61
C MET A 87 -8.30 -8.53 7.54
N VAL A 88 -9.39 -7.89 7.14
CA VAL A 88 -10.17 -8.28 5.96
C VAL A 88 -10.14 -7.13 4.97
N LEU A 89 -9.67 -7.37 3.76
CA LEU A 89 -9.80 -6.44 2.65
C LEU A 89 -11.01 -6.87 1.82
N LYS A 90 -12.12 -6.15 1.92
CA LYS A 90 -13.27 -6.41 1.04
C LYS A 90 -12.96 -5.85 -0.33
N VAL A 91 -13.16 -6.62 -1.39
CA VAL A 91 -12.92 -6.18 -2.76
C VAL A 91 -14.15 -6.43 -3.64
N ILE A 92 -14.23 -5.72 -4.77
CA ILE A 92 -15.13 -6.07 -5.85
C ILE A 92 -14.32 -6.78 -6.94
N GLU A 93 -14.35 -8.12 -6.93
CA GLU A 93 -13.70 -8.96 -7.93
C GLU A 93 -14.72 -9.35 -8.99
N ASN A 94 -14.51 -8.93 -10.25
CA ASN A 94 -15.39 -9.27 -11.38
C ASN A 94 -16.88 -9.01 -11.09
N GLY A 95 -17.17 -7.85 -10.50
CA GLY A 95 -18.54 -7.42 -10.18
C GLY A 95 -19.17 -8.13 -8.97
N LYS A 96 -18.38 -8.84 -8.16
CA LYS A 96 -18.84 -9.55 -6.96
C LYS A 96 -18.05 -9.14 -5.73
N HIS A 97 -18.74 -9.01 -4.60
CA HIS A 97 -18.08 -8.85 -3.31
C HIS A 97 -17.25 -10.10 -2.96
N LYS A 98 -16.03 -9.86 -2.49
CA LYS A 98 -15.13 -10.90 -1.99
C LYS A 98 -14.37 -10.38 -0.79
N ASP A 99 -14.32 -11.19 0.26
CA ASP A 99 -13.52 -10.90 1.44
C ASP A 99 -12.15 -11.55 1.30
N VAL A 100 -11.09 -10.75 1.27
CA VAL A 100 -9.70 -11.20 1.27
C VAL A 100 -9.20 -11.14 2.71
N HIS A 101 -9.05 -12.31 3.35
CA HIS A 101 -8.51 -12.41 4.70
C HIS A 101 -6.98 -12.37 4.65
N ILE A 102 -6.37 -11.33 5.23
CA ILE A 102 -4.93 -11.17 5.33
C ILE A 102 -4.57 -11.36 6.81
N ARG A 103 -4.01 -12.50 7.15
CA ARG A 103 -3.65 -12.85 8.54
C ARG A 103 -2.30 -12.28 8.93
N GLN A 104 -2.03 -12.23 10.24
CA GLN A 104 -0.72 -11.85 10.74
C GLN A 104 0.43 -12.61 10.05
N GLY A 105 1.41 -11.89 9.54
CA GLY A 105 2.55 -12.41 8.80
C GLY A 105 2.27 -12.74 7.33
N GLU A 106 1.03 -12.56 6.85
CA GLU A 106 0.68 -12.69 5.44
C GLU A 106 0.91 -11.38 4.67
N MET A 107 1.25 -11.54 3.40
CA MET A 107 1.42 -10.48 2.42
C MET A 107 0.39 -10.65 1.29
N PHE A 108 -0.03 -9.53 0.71
CA PHE A 108 -1.00 -9.47 -0.36
C PHE A 108 -0.75 -8.23 -1.23
N LEU A 109 -0.71 -8.40 -2.55
CA LEU A 109 -0.62 -7.30 -3.49
C LEU A 109 -1.97 -7.12 -4.19
N LEU A 110 -2.54 -5.92 -4.08
CA LEU A 110 -3.76 -5.53 -4.77
C LEU A 110 -3.43 -4.93 -6.14
N PRO A 111 -3.90 -5.54 -7.25
CA PRO A 111 -3.82 -4.92 -8.57
C PRO A 111 -4.55 -3.58 -8.63
N ALA A 112 -4.06 -2.67 -9.46
CA ALA A 112 -4.71 -1.40 -9.72
C ALA A 112 -6.17 -1.55 -10.18
N ARG A 113 -6.99 -0.53 -9.89
CA ARG A 113 -8.39 -0.36 -10.31
C ARG A 113 -9.34 -1.45 -9.82
N ILE A 114 -9.01 -2.08 -8.70
CA ILE A 114 -9.92 -2.95 -7.95
C ILE A 114 -10.52 -2.15 -6.78
N PRO A 115 -11.85 -1.95 -6.75
CA PRO A 115 -12.49 -1.33 -5.60
C PRO A 115 -12.23 -2.16 -4.35
N HIS A 116 -11.73 -1.53 -3.29
CA HIS A 116 -11.36 -2.22 -2.06
C HIS A 116 -11.71 -1.42 -0.79
N SER A 117 -12.07 -2.11 0.29
CA SER A 117 -12.53 -1.53 1.56
C SER A 117 -11.86 -2.27 2.73
N PRO A 118 -10.79 -1.71 3.32
CA PRO A 118 -10.04 -2.37 4.40
C PRO A 118 -10.81 -2.35 5.72
N GLN A 119 -10.86 -3.50 6.39
CA GLN A 119 -11.51 -3.72 7.68
C GLN A 119 -10.47 -4.21 8.69
N ARG A 120 -10.25 -3.43 9.74
CA ARG A 120 -9.20 -3.68 10.75
C ARG A 120 -9.82 -3.82 12.12
N GLN A 121 -9.47 -4.87 12.85
CA GLN A 121 -9.89 -5.06 14.23
C GLN A 121 -8.99 -4.27 15.21
N ALA A 122 -9.40 -4.20 16.46
CA ALA A 122 -8.59 -3.59 17.53
C ALA A 122 -7.26 -4.32 17.70
N ASN A 123 -6.23 -3.60 18.16
CA ASN A 123 -4.89 -4.12 18.43
C ASN A 123 -4.16 -4.70 17.20
N THR A 124 -4.56 -4.33 16.00
CA THR A 124 -3.88 -4.72 14.75
C THR A 124 -2.91 -3.63 14.28
N VAL A 125 -1.90 -4.01 13.50
CA VAL A 125 -1.01 -3.10 12.77
C VAL A 125 -0.63 -3.78 11.45
N GLY A 126 -0.89 -3.13 10.32
CA GLY A 126 -0.48 -3.57 9.00
C GLY A 126 0.31 -2.50 8.27
N LEU A 127 1.29 -2.91 7.50
CA LEU A 127 1.95 -2.08 6.50
C LEU A 127 1.04 -1.99 5.26
N VAL A 128 0.98 -0.78 4.70
CA VAL A 128 0.49 -0.50 3.35
C VAL A 128 1.58 0.28 2.62
N ILE A 129 1.92 -0.14 1.40
CA ILE A 129 2.77 0.62 0.47
C ILE A 129 1.98 0.89 -0.79
N GLU A 130 1.91 2.17 -1.15
CA GLU A 130 1.35 2.68 -2.40
C GLU A 130 2.32 3.75 -2.96
N ARG A 131 2.06 4.24 -4.17
CA ARG A 131 2.87 5.30 -4.79
C ARG A 131 2.11 6.59 -5.04
N ARG A 132 2.86 7.68 -5.12
CA ARG A 132 2.35 8.96 -5.60
C ARG A 132 1.71 8.80 -6.99
N ARG A 133 0.55 9.42 -7.16
CA ARG A 133 -0.19 9.43 -8.42
C ARG A 133 0.50 10.29 -9.47
N LEU A 134 0.52 9.81 -10.71
CA LEU A 134 0.74 10.67 -11.86
C LEU A 134 -0.40 11.69 -11.95
N HIS A 135 -0.15 12.89 -12.49
CA HIS A 135 -1.18 13.92 -12.65
C HIS A 135 -2.35 13.49 -13.56
N SER A 136 -2.13 12.49 -14.41
CA SER A 136 -3.18 11.89 -15.26
C SER A 136 -4.01 10.83 -14.55
N GLU A 137 -3.60 10.39 -13.36
CA GLU A 137 -4.30 9.34 -12.62
C GLU A 137 -5.43 9.90 -11.77
N THR A 138 -6.48 9.11 -11.62
CA THR A 138 -7.66 9.46 -10.83
C THR A 138 -7.92 8.43 -9.74
N ASP A 139 -8.25 8.89 -8.55
CA ASP A 139 -8.76 8.07 -7.46
C ASP A 139 -10.28 8.22 -7.35
N GLY A 140 -10.93 7.19 -6.82
CA GLY A 140 -12.36 7.15 -6.57
C GLY A 140 -12.67 6.68 -5.16
N LEU A 141 -13.65 7.31 -4.51
CA LEU A 141 -14.28 6.79 -3.31
C LEU A 141 -15.73 6.46 -3.61
N ARG A 142 -16.15 5.23 -3.34
CA ARG A 142 -17.44 4.69 -3.74
C ARG A 142 -18.14 3.98 -2.59
N TYR A 143 -19.45 4.18 -2.48
CA TYR A 143 -20.34 3.40 -1.62
C TYR A 143 -21.30 2.60 -2.49
N PHE A 144 -21.71 1.43 -2.01
CA PHE A 144 -22.64 0.53 -2.70
C PHE A 144 -23.99 0.44 -1.99
N VAL A 145 -25.02 0.04 -2.74
CA VAL A 145 -26.35 -0.23 -2.20
C VAL A 145 -26.33 -1.57 -1.46
N GLN A 146 -26.28 -1.51 -0.13
CA GLN A 146 -26.27 -2.70 0.74
C GLN A 146 -25.16 -3.69 0.33
N ASP A 147 -25.53 -4.94 0.02
CA ASP A 147 -24.62 -6.01 -0.42
C ASP A 147 -24.61 -6.20 -1.95
N SER A 148 -25.23 -5.28 -2.71
CA SER A 148 -25.16 -5.26 -4.17
C SER A 148 -23.93 -4.51 -4.67
N THR A 149 -23.63 -4.65 -5.95
CA THR A 149 -22.57 -3.87 -6.62
C THR A 149 -23.10 -2.64 -7.36
N ASP A 150 -24.34 -2.23 -7.09
CA ASP A 150 -24.91 -0.99 -7.59
C ASP A 150 -24.34 0.21 -6.81
N VAL A 151 -23.90 1.23 -7.53
CA VAL A 151 -23.27 2.41 -6.93
C VAL A 151 -24.33 3.26 -6.23
N LEU A 152 -24.13 3.49 -4.92
CA LEU A 152 -24.96 4.38 -4.10
C LEU A 152 -24.49 5.84 -4.20
N PHE A 153 -23.18 6.04 -4.08
CA PHE A 153 -22.51 7.35 -4.13
C PHE A 153 -21.08 7.15 -4.60
N GLU A 154 -20.55 8.09 -5.40
CA GLU A 154 -19.14 8.12 -5.73
C GLU A 154 -18.58 9.52 -5.95
N ARG A 155 -17.30 9.70 -5.65
CA ARG A 155 -16.53 10.89 -6.01
C ARG A 155 -15.19 10.47 -6.60
N TRP A 156 -14.83 11.12 -7.69
CA TRP A 156 -13.57 10.96 -8.39
C TRP A 156 -12.71 12.21 -8.19
N PHE A 157 -11.42 12.04 -7.92
CA PHE A 157 -10.52 13.14 -7.58
C PHE A 157 -9.06 12.81 -7.92
N TYR A 158 -8.25 13.84 -8.12
CA TYR A 158 -6.80 13.68 -8.15
C TYR A 158 -6.29 13.56 -6.70
N CYS A 159 -5.61 12.44 -6.39
CA CYS A 159 -5.08 12.18 -5.06
C CYS A 159 -3.64 12.68 -4.91
N GLU A 160 -3.46 13.67 -4.04
CA GLU A 160 -2.17 14.21 -3.63
C GLU A 160 -1.83 13.81 -2.18
N ASN A 161 -2.83 13.78 -1.30
CA ASN A 161 -2.76 13.25 0.05
C ASN A 161 -4.09 12.58 0.44
N LEU A 162 -4.11 11.25 0.31
CA LEU A 162 -5.31 10.43 0.50
C LEU A 162 -5.98 10.66 1.86
N GLY A 163 -5.21 10.61 2.95
CA GLY A 163 -5.74 10.75 4.31
C GLY A 163 -6.49 12.07 4.55
N THR A 164 -6.01 13.18 3.98
CA THR A 164 -6.66 14.49 4.12
C THR A 164 -7.84 14.67 3.16
N GLN A 165 -7.75 14.14 1.94
CA GLN A 165 -8.75 14.34 0.89
C GLN A 165 -9.97 13.41 1.04
N LEU A 166 -9.82 12.26 1.72
CA LEU A 166 -10.95 11.37 2.00
C LEU A 166 -11.95 11.96 3.00
N VAL A 167 -11.48 12.71 4.01
CA VAL A 167 -12.33 13.27 5.07
C VAL A 167 -13.51 14.11 4.53
N PRO A 168 -13.30 15.11 3.65
CA PRO A 168 -14.42 15.88 3.10
C PRO A 168 -15.38 15.04 2.25
N ILE A 169 -14.88 14.06 1.49
CA ILE A 169 -15.72 13.18 0.66
C ILE A 169 -16.60 12.28 1.54
N ILE A 170 -16.03 11.72 2.61
CA ILE A 170 -16.76 10.91 3.59
C ILE A 170 -17.82 11.77 4.28
N ASN A 171 -17.48 12.99 4.70
CA ASN A 171 -18.44 13.91 5.32
C ASN A 171 -19.58 14.29 4.34
N GLU A 172 -19.27 14.49 3.06
CA GLU A 172 -20.26 14.73 2.02
C GLU A 172 -21.24 13.54 1.92
N PHE A 173 -20.73 12.31 1.83
CA PHE A 173 -21.57 11.12 1.82
C PHE A 173 -22.42 11.01 3.10
N MET A 174 -21.82 11.20 4.28
CA MET A 174 -22.54 11.08 5.56
C MET A 174 -23.71 12.07 5.66
N ALA A 175 -23.59 13.26 5.06
CA ALA A 175 -24.63 14.30 5.00
C ALA A 175 -25.59 14.17 3.79
N SER A 176 -25.40 13.16 2.93
CA SER A 176 -26.15 12.98 1.68
C SER A 176 -27.52 12.30 1.89
N LYS A 177 -28.44 12.52 0.94
CA LYS A 177 -29.72 11.77 0.90
C LYS A 177 -29.50 10.31 0.56
N GLU A 178 -28.44 10.01 -0.18
CA GLU A 178 -28.04 8.65 -0.53
C GLU A 178 -27.70 7.85 0.72
N ASN A 179 -26.96 8.43 1.68
CA ASN A 179 -26.73 7.82 2.99
C ASN A 179 -28.01 7.72 3.85
N GLU A 180 -28.86 8.77 3.83
CA GLU A 180 -30.11 8.78 4.59
C GLU A 180 -31.11 7.71 4.10
N THR A 181 -31.25 7.57 2.78
CA THR A 181 -32.28 6.73 2.15
C THR A 181 -31.78 5.36 1.71
N GLY A 182 -30.46 5.18 1.59
CA GLY A 182 -29.82 3.99 1.02
C GLY A 182 -30.11 3.79 -0.47
N LYS A 183 -30.51 4.85 -1.19
CA LYS A 183 -30.85 4.81 -2.62
C LYS A 183 -30.04 5.84 -3.40
N PRO A 184 -29.62 5.54 -4.65
CA PRO A 184 -28.97 6.52 -5.52
C PRO A 184 -29.88 7.75 -5.73
N ASP A 185 -29.30 8.95 -5.74
CA ASP A 185 -30.04 10.19 -6.04
C ASP A 185 -30.40 10.24 -7.53
N PRO A 186 -31.70 10.19 -7.91
CA PRO A 186 -32.10 10.24 -9.32
C PRO A 186 -31.72 11.54 -10.02
N ALA A 187 -31.48 12.62 -9.27
CA ALA A 187 -31.04 13.90 -9.81
C ALA A 187 -29.52 13.93 -10.10
N LYS A 188 -28.77 12.96 -9.59
CA LYS A 188 -27.31 12.83 -9.77
C LYS A 188 -26.96 11.44 -10.30
N PRO A 189 -27.30 11.14 -11.57
CA PRO A 189 -27.01 9.84 -12.15
C PRO A 189 -25.51 9.54 -12.13
N ILE A 190 -25.17 8.30 -11.79
CA ILE A 190 -23.80 7.79 -11.77
C ILE A 190 -23.23 7.86 -13.19
N GLN A 191 -22.03 8.42 -13.29
CA GLN A 191 -21.32 8.56 -14.56
C GLN A 191 -20.45 7.33 -14.83
N PRO A 192 -20.09 7.04 -16.09
CA PRO A 192 -19.07 6.04 -16.38
C PRO A 192 -17.78 6.34 -15.62
N ALA A 193 -17.13 5.30 -15.11
CA ALA A 193 -15.84 5.45 -14.45
C ALA A 193 -14.80 6.02 -15.43
N PRO A 194 -13.82 6.81 -14.94
CA PRO A 194 -12.80 7.44 -15.79
C PRO A 194 -11.87 6.43 -16.47
N PHE A 195 -11.86 5.18 -16.02
CA PHE A 195 -11.08 4.07 -16.58
C PHE A 195 -11.84 2.75 -16.44
N PRO A 196 -11.48 1.73 -17.25
CA PRO A 196 -12.02 0.38 -17.08
C PRO A 196 -11.60 -0.21 -15.73
N MET A 197 -12.56 -0.81 -15.03
CA MET A 197 -12.31 -1.56 -13.79
C MET A 197 -11.50 -2.82 -14.10
N ASN A 198 -10.62 -3.20 -13.19
CA ASN A 198 -9.80 -4.39 -13.36
C ASN A 198 -10.63 -5.67 -13.17
N THR A 199 -10.42 -6.65 -14.05
CA THR A 199 -11.12 -7.95 -14.10
C THR A 199 -10.23 -9.13 -13.66
N MET A 200 -9.02 -8.85 -13.19
CA MET A 200 -8.13 -9.86 -12.63
C MET A 200 -8.77 -10.52 -11.41
N ILE A 201 -8.54 -11.83 -11.30
CA ILE A 201 -8.78 -12.55 -10.05
C ILE A 201 -7.64 -12.16 -9.10
N VAL A 202 -7.99 -11.61 -7.93
CA VAL A 202 -6.99 -11.25 -6.92
C VAL A 202 -6.33 -12.49 -6.35
N MET A 203 -5.05 -12.38 -6.05
CA MET A 203 -4.29 -13.48 -5.47
C MET A 203 -4.78 -13.86 -4.07
N THR A 204 -4.42 -15.06 -3.63
CA THR A 204 -4.58 -15.44 -2.22
C THR A 204 -3.40 -14.87 -1.42
N PRO A 205 -3.65 -14.21 -0.28
CA PRO A 205 -2.57 -13.83 0.64
C PRO A 205 -1.73 -15.04 1.03
N PHE A 206 -0.43 -14.83 1.26
CA PHE A 206 0.48 -15.90 1.63
C PHE A 206 1.37 -15.52 2.80
N CYS A 207 1.74 -16.50 3.62
CA CYS A 207 2.68 -16.32 4.72
C CYS A 207 4.06 -15.93 4.17
N PHE A 208 4.52 -14.71 4.46
CA PHE A 208 5.77 -14.19 3.94
C PHE A 208 6.97 -15.02 4.43
N ARG A 209 6.96 -15.46 5.69
CA ARG A 209 8.00 -16.32 6.26
C ARG A 209 8.12 -17.64 5.49
N ASP A 210 7.00 -18.31 5.25
CA ASP A 210 7.00 -19.61 4.57
C ASP A 210 7.42 -19.46 3.11
N TRP A 211 7.05 -18.34 2.47
CA TRP A 211 7.54 -18.00 1.14
C TRP A 211 9.06 -17.82 1.15
N VAL A 212 9.62 -17.03 2.08
CA VAL A 212 11.07 -16.82 2.20
C VAL A 212 11.81 -18.15 2.42
N GLU A 213 11.33 -19.01 3.32
CA GLU A 213 11.99 -20.29 3.61
C GLU A 213 12.00 -21.21 2.38
N LYS A 214 10.93 -21.20 1.57
CA LYS A 214 10.90 -21.93 0.29
C LYS A 214 11.92 -21.42 -0.72
N GLN A 215 12.22 -20.11 -0.71
CA GLN A 215 13.18 -19.49 -1.63
C GLN A 215 14.62 -19.48 -1.10
N LYS A 216 14.86 -19.96 0.12
CA LYS A 216 16.14 -19.81 0.83
C LYS A 216 17.35 -20.30 0.03
N SER A 217 17.26 -21.44 -0.65
CA SER A 217 18.36 -21.97 -1.47
C SER A 217 18.67 -21.05 -2.67
N THR A 218 17.64 -20.49 -3.30
CA THR A 218 17.78 -19.52 -4.38
C THR A 218 18.36 -18.21 -3.87
N LEU A 219 17.85 -17.68 -2.76
CA LEU A 219 18.33 -16.44 -2.15
C LEU A 219 19.79 -16.56 -1.68
N ALA A 220 20.18 -17.69 -1.09
CA ALA A 220 21.56 -17.98 -0.67
C ALA A 220 22.56 -18.04 -1.85
N SER A 221 22.07 -18.29 -3.07
CA SER A 221 22.90 -18.22 -4.29
C SER A 221 23.15 -16.79 -4.80
N GLY A 222 22.63 -15.78 -4.09
CA GLY A 222 22.73 -14.37 -4.46
C GLY A 222 21.69 -13.92 -5.49
N LYS A 223 20.85 -14.83 -6.01
CA LYS A 223 19.80 -14.52 -6.97
C LYS A 223 18.67 -13.71 -6.32
N MET A 224 18.13 -12.75 -7.06
CA MET A 224 16.88 -12.08 -6.71
C MET A 224 15.71 -12.96 -7.13
N VAL A 225 14.65 -12.97 -6.32
CA VAL A 225 13.41 -13.69 -6.60
C VAL A 225 12.28 -12.69 -6.51
N ASP A 226 11.62 -12.46 -7.63
CA ASP A 226 10.40 -11.66 -7.70
C ASP A 226 9.24 -12.42 -7.03
N MET A 227 8.61 -11.79 -6.05
CA MET A 227 7.57 -12.39 -5.23
C MET A 227 6.23 -12.51 -5.94
N PHE A 228 5.90 -11.53 -6.76
CA PHE A 228 4.61 -11.45 -7.45
C PHE A 228 4.74 -11.74 -8.96
N GLY A 229 5.97 -11.74 -9.47
CA GLY A 229 6.29 -11.99 -10.87
C GLY A 229 6.16 -10.72 -11.72
N ALA A 230 6.67 -10.81 -12.96
CA ALA A 230 6.81 -9.67 -13.87
C ALA A 230 5.50 -8.98 -14.32
N GLN A 231 4.36 -9.44 -13.83
CA GLN A 231 3.07 -8.87 -14.17
C GLN A 231 2.80 -7.58 -13.38
N PHE A 232 3.43 -7.36 -12.23
CA PHE A 232 3.09 -6.25 -11.33
C PHE A 232 4.04 -5.04 -11.48
N GLU A 233 3.54 -3.83 -11.21
CA GLU A 233 4.42 -2.64 -11.11
C GLU A 233 5.31 -2.71 -9.86
N THR A 234 4.88 -3.47 -8.85
CA THR A 234 5.62 -3.74 -7.62
C THR A 234 6.75 -4.75 -7.85
N GLU A 235 8.00 -4.33 -7.65
CA GLU A 235 9.20 -5.18 -7.65
C GLU A 235 9.67 -5.51 -6.24
N GLU A 236 10.02 -6.77 -5.96
CA GLU A 236 10.49 -7.22 -4.65
C GLU A 236 11.76 -8.10 -4.63
N GLY A 237 12.62 -7.98 -3.60
CA GLY A 237 13.89 -8.76 -3.50
C GLY A 237 14.76 -8.52 -2.25
N THR A 238 15.84 -9.28 -2.01
CA THR A 238 16.66 -9.23 -0.76
C THR A 238 18.07 -8.63 -0.96
N SER A 239 18.54 -7.61 -0.18
CA SER A 239 19.98 -7.22 0.04
C SER A 239 20.33 -6.09 1.08
N SER A 240 21.60 -5.61 1.20
CA SER A 240 22.07 -4.47 2.09
C SER A 240 22.99 -3.37 1.46
N ILE A 241 22.94 -2.07 1.88
CA ILE A 241 23.16 -0.82 1.05
C ILE A 241 24.35 0.09 1.44
N ILE A 242 25.05 0.62 0.43
CA ILE A 242 26.01 1.74 0.46
C ILE A 242 25.48 2.89 -0.43
N MET A 243 25.24 4.08 0.12
CA MET A 243 24.71 5.25 -0.63
C MET A 243 25.65 6.45 -0.51
N ASN A 244 25.98 7.13 -1.61
CA ASN A 244 26.67 8.43 -1.61
C ASN A 244 27.92 8.51 -0.70
N ALA A 245 28.76 7.47 -0.71
CA ALA A 245 29.96 7.31 0.15
C ALA A 245 29.71 7.31 1.67
N LYS A 246 28.44 7.23 2.10
CA LYS A 246 28.03 6.95 3.48
C LYS A 246 27.57 5.49 3.57
N GLU A 247 28.19 4.75 4.47
CA GLU A 247 27.81 3.37 4.74
C GLU A 247 26.61 3.34 5.69
N PHE A 248 25.56 2.58 5.33
CA PHE A 248 24.41 2.32 6.18
C PHE A 248 24.42 0.84 6.55
N SER A 249 24.73 0.53 7.80
CA SER A 249 24.60 -0.83 8.32
C SER A 249 23.15 -1.07 8.74
N LEU A 250 22.45 -1.94 8.01
CA LEU A 250 21.07 -2.31 8.32
C LEU A 250 21.05 -3.58 9.18
N ALA A 251 20.46 -3.48 10.36
CA ALA A 251 20.17 -4.63 11.21
C ALA A 251 18.81 -5.27 10.87
N ALA A 252 18.53 -6.43 11.44
CA ALA A 252 17.19 -7.00 11.37
C ALA A 252 16.17 -6.02 12.00
N GLY A 253 15.09 -5.73 11.28
CA GLY A 253 14.10 -4.72 11.68
C GLY A 253 14.33 -3.34 11.09
N ASP A 254 15.50 -3.06 10.53
CA ASP A 254 15.77 -1.75 9.94
C ASP A 254 15.17 -1.64 8.54
N CYS A 255 14.69 -0.46 8.20
CA CYS A 255 14.19 -0.04 6.90
C CYS A 255 14.98 1.17 6.41
N LEU A 256 15.29 1.20 5.12
CA LEU A 256 15.93 2.34 4.45
C LEU A 256 15.12 2.75 3.21
N LEU A 257 14.73 4.02 3.13
CA LEU A 257 14.18 4.62 1.92
C LEU A 257 15.31 5.14 1.01
N ILE A 258 15.32 4.69 -0.25
CA ILE A 258 16.20 5.22 -1.31
C ILE A 258 15.38 6.03 -2.32
N PHE A 259 15.78 7.29 -2.56
CA PHE A 259 15.18 8.12 -3.61
C PHE A 259 15.63 7.68 -5.01
N GLY A 260 14.74 7.76 -6.00
CA GLY A 260 14.87 7.04 -7.28
C GLY A 260 16.05 7.41 -8.19
N GLU A 261 16.68 8.56 -7.99
CA GLU A 261 17.89 8.96 -8.71
C GLU A 261 19.19 8.68 -7.94
N THR A 262 19.09 8.11 -6.73
CA THR A 262 20.25 7.89 -5.88
C THR A 262 21.04 6.68 -6.36
N LYS A 263 22.30 6.90 -6.73
CA LYS A 263 23.23 5.80 -7.00
C LYS A 263 23.64 5.14 -5.68
N TYR A 264 23.45 3.83 -5.59
CA TYR A 264 23.87 3.04 -4.44
C TYR A 264 24.51 1.72 -4.88
N GLN A 265 25.33 1.15 -4.00
CA GLN A 265 25.86 -0.20 -4.13
C GLN A 265 25.23 -1.08 -3.05
N TRP A 266 25.04 -2.37 -3.34
CA TRP A 266 24.27 -3.27 -2.49
C TRP A 266 25.09 -4.55 -2.20
N ASN A 267 25.64 -4.67 -0.99
CA ASN A 267 26.48 -5.77 -0.50
C ASN A 267 25.80 -6.54 0.64
N ARG A 268 25.40 -7.80 0.41
CA ARG A 268 24.75 -8.72 1.38
C ARG A 268 25.70 -9.55 2.23
N SER A 269 25.36 -9.77 3.50
CA SER A 269 25.84 -10.95 4.22
C SER A 269 25.09 -12.21 3.75
N GLN A 270 25.76 -13.37 3.87
CA GLN A 270 25.33 -14.63 3.24
C GLN A 270 23.93 -15.12 3.67
N ASP A 271 23.50 -14.77 4.88
CA ASP A 271 22.21 -15.19 5.45
C ASP A 271 21.18 -14.04 5.53
N CYS A 272 21.47 -12.89 4.93
CA CYS A 272 20.57 -11.74 4.96
C CYS A 272 19.42 -11.88 3.96
N VAL A 273 18.20 -11.77 4.47
CA VAL A 273 16.97 -11.64 3.69
C VAL A 273 16.41 -10.24 3.92
N ALA A 274 16.28 -9.47 2.85
CA ALA A 274 15.70 -8.13 2.82
C ALA A 274 14.45 -8.14 1.92
N LEU A 275 13.61 -7.12 2.02
CA LEU A 275 12.60 -6.87 1.00
C LEU A 275 12.90 -5.51 0.42
N TYR A 276 13.11 -5.44 -0.90
CA TYR A 276 13.07 -4.27 -1.76
C TYR A 276 11.62 -4.09 -2.18
N VAL A 277 11.13 -2.86 -2.25
CA VAL A 277 9.81 -2.57 -2.83
C VAL A 277 9.99 -1.36 -3.71
N ALA A 278 9.60 -1.45 -4.98
CA ALA A 278 9.50 -0.31 -5.88
C ALA A 278 8.19 -0.39 -6.67
N GLN A 279 7.51 0.75 -6.82
CA GLN A 279 6.34 0.87 -7.67
C GLN A 279 6.61 1.95 -8.72
N ASP A 280 6.99 1.50 -9.91
CA ASP A 280 7.35 2.36 -11.03
C ASP A 280 6.12 2.60 -11.94
N PRO A 281 5.58 3.82 -12.03
CA PRO A 281 4.46 4.10 -12.91
C PRO A 281 4.77 3.84 -14.40
N ASP A 282 6.03 3.85 -14.82
CA ASP A 282 6.42 3.51 -16.21
C ASP A 282 6.25 2.01 -16.50
N ARG A 283 6.13 1.18 -15.45
CA ARG A 283 5.84 -0.26 -15.54
C ARG A 283 4.36 -0.59 -15.36
N LYS A 284 3.50 0.43 -15.23
CA LYS A 284 2.05 0.27 -15.14
C LYS A 284 1.54 -0.52 -16.35
N ARG A 285 0.67 -1.51 -16.09
CA ARG A 285 0.10 -2.34 -17.16
C ARG A 285 -0.68 -1.46 -18.16
N PRO A 286 -0.57 -1.70 -19.48
CA PRO A 286 -1.56 -1.21 -20.41
C PRO A 286 -2.88 -1.94 -20.15
N TRP A 287 -3.97 -1.20 -20.07
CA TRP A 287 -5.31 -1.71 -19.77
C TRP A 287 -6.19 -1.63 -21.01
#